data_AF-A0A6A5WRX8-F1
#
_entry.id   AF-A0A6A5WRX8-F1
#
_cell.length_a   1.000
_cell.length_b   1.000
_cell.length_c   1.000
_cell.angle_alpha   90.00
_cell.angle_beta   90.00
_cell.angle_gamma   90.00
#
_symmetry.space_group_name_H-M   'P 1'
#
loop_
_entity.id
_entity.type
_entity.pdbx_description
1 polymer ?
#
loop_
_entity_poly.entity_id
_entity_poly.type
_entity_poly.pdbx_seq_one_letter_code
_entity_poly.pdbx_strand_id
1 'polypeptide(L)'
;KLSQAFHQISTQKTLLEYKVKGLREALINERTRRKQGKPLLLKEAKEYQGRAVFWSPRKVKEAHNHQQLQEHQEEQVQHQKAEINRLRKEARQAKAGEKEIRR
;
A
#
# COMPACT_ATOMS: atom_id res chain seq x y z
N LYS A 1 -14.43 27.17 31.72
CA LYS A 1 -14.31 25.69 31.70
C LYS A 1 -14.58 25.12 30.30
N LEU A 2 -15.72 25.41 29.65
CA LEU A 2 -16.02 24.95 28.28
C LEU A 2 -15.07 25.50 27.20
N SER A 3 -14.75 26.79 27.24
CA SER A 3 -13.81 27.42 26.29
C SER A 3 -12.44 26.73 26.30
N GLN A 4 -11.90 26.47 27.48
CA GLN A 4 -10.62 25.77 27.66
C GLN A 4 -10.64 24.35 27.10
N ALA A 5 -11.72 23.60 27.34
CA ALA A 5 -11.90 22.26 26.78
C ALA A 5 -12.00 22.29 25.24
N PHE A 6 -12.69 23.28 24.69
CA PHE A 6 -12.78 23.47 23.24
C PHE A 6 -11.42 23.78 22.60
N HIS A 7 -10.63 24.67 23.21
CA HIS A 7 -9.26 24.95 22.77
C HIS A 7 -8.36 23.72 22.84
N GLN A 8 -8.48 22.91 23.90
CA GLN A 8 -7.73 21.67 24.05
C GLN A 8 -8.10 20.66 22.95
N ILE A 9 -9.39 20.50 22.64
CA ILE A 9 -9.83 19.60 21.56
C ILE A 9 -9.34 20.10 20.20
N SER A 10 -9.44 21.40 19.95
CA SER A 10 -8.99 22.03 18.70
C SER A 10 -7.49 21.79 18.48
N THR A 11 -6.67 22.01 19.51
CA THR A 11 -5.21 21.79 19.45
C THR A 11 -4.84 20.31 19.28
N GLN A 12 -5.58 19.40 19.92
CA GLN A 12 -5.39 17.96 19.72
C GLN A 12 -5.74 17.53 18.30
N LYS A 13 -6.83 18.06 17.74
CA LYS A 13 -7.26 17.77 16.38
C LYS A 13 -6.19 18.20 15.37
N THR A 14 -5.70 19.42 15.46
CA THR A 14 -4.65 19.92 14.55
C THR A 14 -3.38 19.07 14.65
N LEU A 15 -2.96 18.71 15.86
CA LEU A 15 -1.80 17.83 16.06
C LEU A 15 -2.00 16.45 15.42
N LEU A 16 -3.20 15.88 15.54
CA LEU A 16 -3.54 14.60 14.90
C LEU A 16 -3.52 14.72 13.38
N GLU A 17 -4.07 15.78 12.82
CA GLU A 17 -4.05 16.04 11.37
C GLU A 17 -2.63 16.11 10.82
N TYR A 18 -1.73 16.84 11.51
CA TYR A 18 -0.32 16.90 11.12
C TYR A 18 0.39 15.55 11.24
N LYS A 19 0.11 14.79 12.30
CA LYS A 19 0.65 13.42 12.44
C LYS A 19 0.19 12.52 11.30
N VAL A 20 -1.10 12.55 10.96
CA VAL A 20 -1.64 11.76 9.84
C VAL A 20 -1.00 12.18 8.52
N LYS A 21 -0.81 13.48 8.29
CA LYS A 21 -0.12 14.00 7.10
C LYS A 21 1.32 13.50 7.03
N GLY A 22 2.10 13.65 8.11
CA GLY A 22 3.48 13.18 8.17
C GLY A 22 3.63 11.67 7.98
N LEU A 23 2.71 10.88 8.55
CA LEU A 23 2.69 9.42 8.34
C LEU A 23 2.39 9.05 6.88
N ARG A 24 1.47 9.77 6.22
CA ARG A 24 1.19 9.56 4.80
C ARG A 24 2.40 9.89 3.93
N GLU A 25 3.07 11.00 4.20
CA GLU A 25 4.30 11.41 3.50
C GLU A 25 5.42 10.40 3.72
N ALA A 26 5.64 9.95 4.95
CA ALA A 26 6.64 8.93 5.28
C ALA A 26 6.36 7.61 4.53
N LEU A 27 5.09 7.18 4.46
CA LEU A 27 4.69 5.99 3.72
C LEU A 27 4.97 6.14 2.21
N ILE A 28 4.67 7.30 1.63
CA ILE A 28 4.96 7.57 0.21
C ILE A 28 6.46 7.55 -0.03
N ASN A 29 7.25 8.23 0.80
CA ASN A 29 8.71 8.29 0.68
C ASN A 29 9.36 6.91 0.82
N GLU A 30 8.82 6.08 1.71
CA GLU A 30 9.30 4.72 1.90
C GLU A 30 9.00 3.84 0.67
N ARG A 31 7.78 3.94 0.13
CA ARG A 31 7.38 3.26 -1.11
C ARG A 31 8.22 3.71 -2.30
N THR A 32 8.46 5.01 -2.48
CA THR A 32 9.27 5.53 -3.58
C THR A 32 10.72 5.10 -3.44
N ARG A 33 11.31 5.16 -2.23
CA ARG A 33 12.65 4.64 -1.96
C ARG A 33 12.79 3.17 -2.33
N ARG A 34 11.81 2.33 -1.98
CA ARG A 34 11.81 0.90 -2.35
C ARG A 34 11.74 0.67 -3.88
N LYS A 35 11.26 1.65 -4.64
CA LYS A 35 11.18 1.59 -6.12
C LYS A 35 12.43 2.13 -6.82
N GLN A 36 13.13 3.12 -6.24
CA GLN A 36 14.24 3.82 -6.89
C GLN A 36 15.44 2.94 -7.32
N GLY A 37 15.61 1.75 -6.73
CA GLY A 37 16.68 0.81 -7.11
C GLY A 37 16.23 -0.37 -7.99
N LYS A 38 14.95 -0.46 -8.35
CA LYS A 38 14.44 -1.58 -9.14
C LYS A 38 14.59 -1.26 -10.64
N PRO A 39 15.21 -2.15 -11.44
CA PRO A 39 15.28 -1.94 -12.88
C PRO A 39 13.88 -2.00 -13.48
N LEU A 40 13.63 -1.14 -14.47
CA LEU A 40 12.39 -1.19 -15.24
C LEU A 40 12.38 -2.49 -16.07
N LEU A 41 11.38 -3.34 -15.86
CA LEU A 41 11.24 -4.60 -16.59
C LEU A 41 10.72 -4.32 -18.01
N LEU A 42 11.65 -4.06 -18.93
CA LEU A 42 11.35 -3.92 -20.36
C LEU A 42 11.19 -5.32 -20.96
N LYS A 43 10.08 -5.58 -21.66
CA LYS A 43 9.88 -6.85 -22.36
C LYS A 43 10.92 -6.99 -23.47
N GLU A 44 11.71 -8.06 -23.43
CA GLU A 44 12.72 -8.36 -24.44
C GLU A 44 12.11 -8.45 -25.85
N ALA A 45 12.89 -8.08 -26.85
CA ALA A 45 12.52 -8.31 -28.24
C ALA A 45 12.47 -9.83 -28.51
N LYS A 46 11.51 -10.27 -29.31
CA LYS A 46 11.35 -11.70 -29.68
C LYS A 46 12.59 -12.31 -30.34
N GLU A 47 13.49 -11.49 -30.90
CA GLU A 47 14.71 -11.94 -31.56
C GLU A 47 15.86 -11.02 -31.16
N TYR A 48 16.81 -11.55 -30.40
CA TYR A 48 17.99 -10.82 -29.96
C TYR A 48 19.05 -10.85 -31.07
N GLN A 49 19.18 -9.74 -31.81
CA GLN A 49 20.13 -9.67 -32.94
C GLN A 49 21.59 -9.33 -32.55
N GLY A 50 21.96 -9.46 -31.27
CA GLY A 50 23.34 -9.20 -30.78
C GLY A 50 23.82 -7.74 -30.88
N ARG A 51 22.92 -6.81 -31.25
CA ARG A 51 23.20 -5.37 -31.36
C ARG A 51 22.71 -4.64 -30.09
N ALA A 52 23.21 -3.41 -29.89
CA ALA A 52 22.71 -2.54 -28.82
C ALA A 52 21.19 -2.35 -28.93
N VAL A 53 20.46 -2.62 -27.84
CA VAL A 53 19.01 -2.48 -27.78
C VAL A 53 18.66 -1.03 -27.44
N PHE A 54 18.21 -0.26 -28.44
CA PHE A 54 17.70 1.08 -28.19
C PHE A 54 16.23 1.03 -27.78
N TRP A 55 15.91 1.60 -26.63
CA TRP A 55 14.54 1.70 -26.14
C TRP A 55 13.94 3.04 -26.53
N SER A 56 12.88 3.02 -27.35
CA SER A 56 12.12 4.23 -27.62
C SER A 56 11.38 4.71 -26.37
N PRO A 57 11.17 6.02 -26.20
CA PRO A 57 10.40 6.57 -25.06
C PRO A 57 9.02 5.91 -24.88
N ARG A 58 8.40 5.50 -25.98
CA ARG A 58 7.13 4.76 -25.97
C ARG A 58 7.26 3.41 -25.26
N LYS A 59 8.29 2.61 -25.55
CA LYS A 59 8.50 1.32 -24.88
C LYS A 59 8.78 1.47 -23.38
N VAL A 60 9.50 2.52 -23.01
CA VAL A 60 9.75 2.87 -21.59
C VAL A 60 8.43 3.18 -20.87
N LYS A 61 7.55 3.96 -21.50
CA LYS A 61 6.21 4.25 -20.95
C LYS A 61 5.34 2.99 -20.83
N GLU A 62 5.37 2.11 -21.82
CA GLU A 62 4.63 0.84 -21.80
C GLU A 62 5.11 -0.08 -20.66
N ALA A 63 6.42 -0.16 -20.40
CA ALA A 63 6.95 -0.92 -19.28
C ALA A 63 6.54 -0.34 -17.92
N HIS A 64 6.54 0.99 -17.76
CA HIS A 64 6.01 1.64 -16.55
C HIS A 64 4.53 1.31 -16.32
N ASN A 65 3.70 1.42 -17.36
CA ASN A 65 2.28 1.10 -17.26
C ASN A 65 2.06 -0.37 -16.85
N HIS A 66 2.85 -1.29 -17.41
CA HIS A 66 2.76 -2.71 -17.07
C HIS A 66 3.13 -2.96 -15.61
N GLN A 67 4.23 -2.38 -15.14
CA GLN A 67 4.65 -2.49 -13.74
C GLN A 67 3.60 -1.91 -12.79
N GLN A 68 3.02 -0.74 -13.11
CA GLN A 68 1.95 -0.16 -12.30
C GLN A 68 0.72 -1.07 -12.23
N LEU A 69 0.33 -1.68 -13.36
CA LEU A 69 -0.81 -2.60 -13.39
C LEU A 69 -0.56 -3.84 -12.52
N GLN A 70 0.64 -4.42 -12.58
CA GLN A 70 1.03 -5.55 -11.72
C GLN A 70 1.00 -5.17 -10.24
N GLU A 71 1.60 -4.03 -9.88
CA GLU A 71 1.60 -3.53 -8.50
C GLU A 71 0.16 -3.34 -7.98
N HIS A 72 -0.74 -2.77 -8.79
CA HIS A 72 -2.14 -2.62 -8.41
C HIS A 72 -2.86 -3.96 -8.23
N GLN A 73 -2.61 -4.94 -9.09
CA GLN A 73 -3.19 -6.28 -8.95
C GLN A 73 -2.69 -6.96 -7.67
N GLU A 74 -1.40 -6.88 -7.38
CA GLU A 74 -0.81 -7.40 -6.15
C GLU A 74 -1.40 -6.73 -4.91
N GLU A 75 -1.53 -5.40 -4.90
CA GLU A 75 -2.16 -4.66 -3.80
C GLU A 75 -3.60 -5.12 -3.55
N GLN A 76 -4.40 -5.30 -4.60
CA GLN A 76 -5.78 -5.80 -4.49
C GLN A 76 -5.84 -7.20 -3.89
N VAL A 77 -4.97 -8.11 -4.33
CA VAL A 77 -4.89 -9.48 -3.79
C VAL A 77 -4.49 -9.46 -2.32
N GLN A 78 -3.52 -8.63 -1.94
CA GLN A 78 -3.11 -8.49 -0.54
C GLN A 78 -4.24 -7.92 0.32
N HIS A 79 -4.99 -6.95 -0.19
CA HIS A 79 -6.17 -6.41 0.49
C HIS A 79 -7.23 -7.50 0.72
N GLN A 80 -7.58 -8.27 -0.31
CA GLN A 80 -8.53 -9.38 -0.19
C GLN A 80 -8.05 -10.43 0.83
N LYS A 81 -6.76 -10.79 0.82
CA LYS A 81 -6.19 -11.71 1.81
C LYS A 81 -6.25 -11.15 3.24
N ALA A 82 -6.00 -9.86 3.40
CA ALA A 82 -6.08 -9.19 4.71
C ALA A 82 -7.52 -9.24 5.26
N GLU A 83 -8.51 -8.96 4.42
CA GLU A 83 -9.93 -9.03 4.79
C GLU A 83 -10.37 -10.46 5.15
N ILE A 84 -10.00 -11.46 4.34
CA ILE A 84 -10.27 -12.87 4.65
C ILE A 84 -9.65 -13.27 6.00
N ASN A 85 -8.41 -12.83 6.27
CA ASN A 85 -7.74 -13.11 7.53
C ASN A 85 -8.40 -12.41 8.72
N ARG A 86 -8.95 -11.20 8.56
CA ARG A 86 -9.73 -10.51 9.59
C ARG A 86 -10.99 -11.29 9.94
N LEU A 87 -11.80 -11.64 8.93
CA LEU A 87 -13.02 -12.44 9.12
C LEU A 87 -12.71 -13.78 9.78
N ARG A 88 -11.62 -14.44 9.39
CA ARG A 88 -11.19 -15.71 10.01
C ARG A 88 -10.82 -15.55 11.48
N LYS A 89 -10.18 -14.44 11.85
CA LYS A 89 -9.85 -14.14 13.26
C LYS A 89 -11.11 -13.87 14.08
N GLU A 90 -12.01 -13.06 13.56
CA GLU A 90 -13.30 -12.76 14.20
C GLU A 90 -14.13 -14.03 14.42
N ALA A 91 -14.23 -14.89 13.40
CA ALA A 91 -14.91 -16.18 13.52
C ALA A 91 -14.26 -17.11 14.57
N ARG A 92 -12.93 -17.08 14.72
CA ARG A 92 -12.23 -17.83 15.77
C ARG A 92 -12.53 -17.27 17.16
N GLN A 93 -12.57 -15.95 17.30
CA GLN A 93 -12.89 -15.28 18.56
C GLN A 93 -14.34 -15.54 18.98
N ALA A 94 -15.30 -15.46 18.05
CA ALA A 94 -16.70 -15.79 18.31
C ALA A 94 -16.86 -17.25 18.78
N LYS A 95 -16.22 -18.21 18.09
CA LYS A 95 -16.22 -19.62 18.49
C LYS A 95 -15.53 -19.87 19.84
N ALA A 96 -14.53 -19.08 20.21
CA ALA A 96 -13.89 -19.18 21.52
C ALA A 96 -14.84 -18.67 22.63
N GLY A 97 -15.49 -17.51 22.41
CA GLY A 97 -16.48 -16.97 23.34
C GLY A 97 -17.68 -17.89 23.55
N GLU A 98 -18.20 -18.51 22.48
CA GLU A 98 -19.29 -19.51 22.60
C GLU A 98 -18.89 -20.74 23.44
N LYS A 99 -17.63 -21.17 23.37
CA LYS A 99 -17.11 -22.28 24.18
C LYS A 99 -16.94 -21.90 25.65
N GLU A 100 -16.57 -20.65 25.93
CA GLU A 100 -16.47 -20.13 27.29
C GLU A 100 -17.86 -19.97 27.92
N ILE A 101 -18.87 -19.52 27.17
CA ILE A 101 -20.26 -19.38 27.67
C ILE A 101 -20.93 -20.74 27.93
N ARG A 102 -20.52 -21.80 27.20
CA ARG A 102 -21.05 -23.17 27.38
C ARG A 102 -20.39 -23.95 28.53
N ARG A 103 -19.30 -23.46 29.11
CA ARG A 103 -18.65 -24.05 30.29
C ARG A 103 -19.24 -23.47 31.56
#